data_AF-A0AAP6XNX1-F1
#
_entry.id   AF-A0AAP6XNX1-F1
#
_cell.length_a   1.000
_cell.length_b   1.000
_cell.length_c   1.000
_cell.angle_alpha   90.00
_cell.angle_beta   90.00
_cell.angle_gamma   90.00
#
_symmetry.space_group_name_H-M   'P 1'
#
loop_
_entity.id
_entity.type
_entity.pdbx_description
1 polymer ?
#
loop_
_entity_poly.entity_id
_entity_poly.type
_entity_poly.pdbx_seq_one_letter_code
_entity_poly.pdbx_strand_id
1 'polypeptide(L)'
;MIKRATAVLLPLVLAACGAPSEFAGDMPAFEPTRDGTTLSFGDTARVTTEDVRFHVPVQWDITVDAPKTRRAPRSAEQANMLVCFPVTFTPVAVGEFPVDVTVTLPKLTPIDDTLTANTANPEYCGESTLTGYTPDLTGPQHGFVTSWSGTADRGVVGTGVEVSTRDATVTFTSP
;
A
#
# COMPACT_ATOMS: atom_id res chain seq x y z
N MET A 1 49.03 23.66 57.32
CA MET A 1 49.27 23.07 55.98
C MET A 1 47.95 22.52 55.46
N ILE A 2 47.32 23.18 54.50
CA ILE A 2 46.02 22.76 53.94
C ILE A 2 46.28 22.24 52.52
N LYS A 3 46.09 20.93 52.31
CA LYS A 3 46.24 20.25 51.02
C LYS A 3 45.05 20.63 50.12
N ARG A 4 45.33 21.21 48.95
CA ARG A 4 44.33 21.45 47.90
C ARG A 4 44.16 20.18 47.09
N ALA A 5 42.94 19.64 47.07
CA ALA A 5 42.54 18.54 46.20
C ALA A 5 42.18 19.10 44.82
N THR A 6 42.90 18.65 43.79
CA THR A 6 42.65 19.00 42.40
C THR A 6 41.50 18.13 41.88
N ALA A 7 40.31 18.73 41.70
CA ALA A 7 39.18 18.05 41.07
C ALA A 7 39.42 17.96 39.56
N VAL A 8 39.52 16.73 39.05
CA VAL A 8 39.58 16.43 37.61
C VAL A 8 38.14 16.43 37.09
N LEU A 9 37.79 17.46 36.31
CA LEU A 9 36.53 17.50 35.57
C LEU A 9 36.68 16.61 34.32
N LEU A 10 36.01 15.46 34.33
CA LEU A 10 35.75 14.67 33.12
C LEU A 10 34.65 15.37 32.30
N PRO A 11 34.86 15.60 30.99
CA PRO A 11 33.80 16.12 30.13
C PRO A 11 32.79 15.01 29.87
N LEU A 12 31.58 15.14 30.42
CA LEU A 12 30.42 14.41 29.92
C LEU A 12 30.14 14.89 28.50
N VAL A 13 30.54 14.11 27.51
CA VAL A 13 30.08 14.30 26.13
C VAL A 13 28.62 13.83 26.09
N LEU A 14 27.68 14.76 26.25
CA LEU A 14 26.28 14.52 25.93
C LEU A 14 26.18 14.34 24.41
N ALA A 15 26.11 13.09 23.95
CA ALA A 15 25.57 12.81 22.63
C ALA A 15 24.11 13.30 22.64
N ALA A 16 23.85 14.45 22.02
CA ALA A 16 22.51 14.92 21.80
C ALA A 16 21.81 13.90 20.89
N CYS A 17 20.98 13.03 21.45
CA CYS A 17 20.00 12.25 20.70
C CYS A 17 18.99 13.23 20.11
N GLY A 18 19.32 13.83 18.96
CA GLY A 18 18.36 14.58 18.17
C GLY A 18 17.27 13.63 17.67
N ALA A 19 16.02 14.10 17.64
CA ALA A 19 14.95 13.36 16.97
C ALA A 19 15.34 13.11 15.50
N PRO A 20 14.95 11.97 14.91
CA PRO A 20 15.19 11.71 13.50
C PRO A 20 14.60 12.83 12.63
N SER A 21 15.38 13.30 11.65
CA SER A 21 14.90 14.19 10.59
C SER A 21 14.15 13.40 9.51
N GLU A 22 13.58 14.10 8.53
CA GLU A 22 13.03 13.47 7.33
C GLU A 22 14.08 12.59 6.61
N PHE A 23 13.58 11.62 5.86
CA PHE A 23 14.37 10.70 5.05
C PHE A 23 15.20 11.48 4.03
N ALA A 24 16.52 11.23 4.05
CA ALA A 24 17.48 11.80 3.12
C ALA A 24 18.40 10.73 2.51
N GLY A 25 17.99 9.46 2.62
CA GLY A 25 18.72 8.33 2.06
C GLY A 25 18.56 8.25 0.54
N ASP A 26 19.45 7.51 -0.10
CA ASP A 26 19.33 7.22 -1.52
C ASP A 26 18.30 6.11 -1.76
N MET A 27 17.55 6.23 -2.85
CA MET A 27 16.67 5.17 -3.36
C MET A 27 17.20 4.65 -4.70
N PRO A 28 17.03 3.36 -5.01
CA PRO A 28 17.39 2.84 -6.31
C PRO A 28 16.57 3.48 -7.42
N ALA A 29 17.13 3.50 -8.62
CA ALA A 29 16.45 4.02 -9.81
C ALA A 29 15.13 3.28 -10.03
N PHE A 30 14.06 4.05 -10.21
CA PHE A 30 12.71 3.54 -10.35
C PHE A 30 11.94 4.43 -11.30
N GLU A 31 11.28 3.83 -12.27
CA GLU A 31 10.46 4.54 -13.25
C GLU A 31 8.99 4.23 -12.95
N PRO A 32 8.26 5.15 -12.30
CA PRO A 32 6.85 4.95 -12.01
C PRO A 32 6.03 4.82 -13.29
N THR A 33 4.99 4.00 -13.23
CA THR A 33 3.96 3.98 -14.26
C THR A 33 3.34 5.36 -14.36
N ARG A 34 3.18 5.84 -15.60
CA ARG A 34 2.64 7.17 -15.88
C ARG A 34 1.21 7.31 -15.35
N ASP A 35 0.91 8.47 -14.77
CA ASP A 35 -0.45 8.82 -14.36
C ASP A 35 -1.46 8.71 -15.52
N GLY A 36 -2.64 8.17 -15.23
CA GLY A 36 -3.71 7.91 -16.17
C GLY A 36 -3.49 6.69 -17.08
N THR A 37 -2.47 5.87 -16.81
CA THR A 37 -2.22 4.64 -17.60
C THR A 37 -3.29 3.59 -17.31
N THR A 38 -3.81 2.97 -18.37
CA THR A 38 -4.61 1.75 -18.31
C THR A 38 -3.74 0.54 -18.66
N LEU A 39 -3.77 -0.48 -17.81
CA LEU A 39 -3.04 -1.73 -17.90
C LEU A 39 -4.02 -2.90 -18.04
N SER A 40 -3.57 -4.00 -18.64
CA SER A 40 -4.34 -5.24 -18.64
C SER A 40 -4.21 -5.92 -17.27
N PHE A 41 -5.20 -6.74 -16.89
CA PHE A 41 -5.01 -7.64 -15.75
C PHE A 41 -3.79 -8.55 -15.93
N GLY A 42 -3.01 -8.71 -14.85
CA GLY A 42 -1.73 -9.41 -14.84
C GLY A 42 -0.51 -8.56 -15.23
N ASP A 43 -0.71 -7.36 -15.77
CA ASP A 43 0.38 -6.39 -15.95
C ASP A 43 0.81 -5.82 -14.58
N THR A 44 1.93 -5.08 -14.58
CA THR A 44 2.52 -4.49 -13.37
C THR A 44 2.50 -2.97 -13.43
N ALA A 45 1.89 -2.33 -12.42
CA ALA A 45 2.06 -0.91 -12.15
C ALA A 45 3.23 -0.69 -11.19
N ARG A 46 4.08 0.29 -11.49
CA ARG A 46 5.20 0.72 -10.67
C ARG A 46 4.81 2.01 -9.98
N VAL A 47 4.70 2.01 -8.65
CA VAL A 47 4.29 3.21 -7.89
C VAL A 47 5.16 3.42 -6.67
N THR A 48 5.19 4.65 -6.16
CA THR A 48 5.86 4.98 -4.90
C THR A 48 4.83 5.45 -3.90
N THR A 49 4.99 5.01 -2.64
CA THR A 49 4.30 5.61 -1.50
C THR A 49 5.29 6.01 -0.43
N GLU A 50 4.85 6.79 0.56
CA GLU A 50 5.69 7.27 1.65
C GLU A 50 4.94 7.24 2.99
N ASP A 51 5.70 7.24 4.09
CA ASP A 51 5.13 7.57 5.40
C ASP A 51 4.90 9.09 5.51
N VAL A 52 3.88 9.47 6.28
CA VAL A 52 3.44 10.87 6.35
C VAL A 52 4.40 11.75 7.15
N ARG A 53 5.17 11.19 8.08
CA ARG A 53 5.93 11.97 9.06
C ARG A 53 7.36 12.21 8.62
N PHE A 54 8.01 11.19 8.11
CA PHE A 54 9.43 11.20 7.78
C PHE A 54 9.68 11.06 6.28
N HIS A 55 8.64 10.91 5.46
CA HIS A 55 8.75 10.78 4.00
C HIS A 55 9.64 9.61 3.56
N VAL A 56 9.70 8.54 4.36
CA VAL A 56 10.39 7.29 4.02
C VAL A 56 9.62 6.63 2.88
N PRO A 57 10.26 6.47 1.70
CA PRO A 57 9.57 5.96 0.53
C PRO A 57 9.58 4.43 0.49
N VAL A 58 8.56 3.86 -0.13
CA VAL A 58 8.54 2.47 -0.60
C VAL A 58 8.16 2.47 -2.09
N GLN A 59 8.98 1.80 -2.88
CA GLN A 59 8.75 1.54 -4.30
C GLN A 59 8.06 0.19 -4.44
N TRP A 60 6.96 0.14 -5.18
CA TRP A 60 6.10 -1.02 -5.32
C TRP A 60 5.93 -1.43 -6.77
N ASP A 61 6.02 -2.73 -7.02
CA ASP A 61 5.42 -3.36 -8.18
C ASP A 61 4.06 -3.95 -7.74
N ILE A 62 2.98 -3.48 -8.38
CA ILE A 62 1.60 -3.86 -8.06
C ILE A 62 0.99 -4.57 -9.26
N THR A 63 0.46 -5.76 -9.03
CA THR A 63 -0.32 -6.50 -10.03
C THR A 63 -1.74 -6.69 -9.55
N VAL A 64 -2.69 -6.55 -10.48
CA VAL A 64 -4.09 -6.91 -10.27
C VAL A 64 -4.42 -8.06 -11.21
N ASP A 65 -4.79 -9.21 -10.64
CA ASP A 65 -5.16 -10.38 -11.42
C ASP A 65 -6.61 -10.28 -11.91
N ALA A 66 -6.91 -10.99 -13.00
CA ALA A 66 -8.27 -11.06 -13.53
C ALA A 66 -9.25 -11.56 -12.45
N PRO A 67 -10.46 -10.98 -12.38
CA PRO A 67 -11.36 -11.25 -11.28
C PRO A 67 -11.91 -12.67 -11.31
N LYS A 68 -12.19 -13.19 -10.11
CA LYS A 68 -12.92 -14.45 -9.91
C LYS A 68 -14.28 -14.14 -9.29
N THR A 69 -15.32 -14.75 -9.84
CA THR A 69 -16.66 -14.65 -9.27
C THR A 69 -16.93 -15.76 -8.28
N ARG A 70 -17.57 -15.45 -7.15
CA ARG A 70 -18.04 -16.46 -6.20
C ARG A 70 -19.37 -16.07 -5.58
N ARG A 71 -20.06 -17.06 -5.00
CA ARG A 71 -21.29 -16.81 -4.25
C ARG A 71 -20.98 -16.02 -2.97
N ALA A 72 -21.77 -15.00 -2.69
CA ALA A 72 -21.64 -14.23 -1.46
C ALA A 72 -22.00 -15.08 -0.22
N PRO A 73 -21.32 -14.89 0.92
CA PRO A 73 -21.72 -15.51 2.17
C PRO A 73 -23.06 -14.94 2.64
N ARG A 74 -23.79 -15.68 3.50
CA ARG A 74 -25.09 -15.22 4.02
C ARG A 74 -25.01 -13.93 4.84
N SER A 75 -23.83 -13.59 5.36
CA SER A 75 -23.56 -12.36 6.10
C SER A 75 -23.36 -11.14 5.22
N ALA A 76 -23.19 -11.30 3.91
CA ALA A 76 -23.06 -10.18 2.99
C ALA A 76 -24.45 -9.61 2.70
N GLU A 77 -24.73 -8.42 3.22
CA GLU A 77 -25.96 -7.71 2.90
C GLU A 77 -25.94 -7.30 1.42
N GLN A 78 -27.07 -7.46 0.73
CA GLN A 78 -27.29 -7.01 -0.66
C GLN A 78 -26.49 -7.75 -1.76
N ALA A 79 -25.42 -8.47 -1.42
CA ALA A 79 -24.63 -9.26 -2.37
C ALA A 79 -25.20 -10.68 -2.55
N ASN A 80 -25.41 -11.10 -3.80
CA ASN A 80 -25.63 -12.51 -4.15
C ASN A 80 -24.36 -13.14 -4.72
N MET A 81 -23.63 -12.35 -5.53
CA MET A 81 -22.34 -12.72 -6.08
C MET A 81 -21.31 -11.66 -5.71
N LEU A 82 -20.08 -12.11 -5.54
CA LEU A 82 -18.90 -11.29 -5.35
C LEU A 82 -17.98 -11.43 -6.55
N VAL A 83 -17.35 -10.33 -6.92
CA VAL A 83 -16.28 -10.25 -7.91
C VAL A 83 -15.02 -9.89 -7.15
N CYS A 84 -14.09 -10.83 -7.08
CA CYS A 84 -12.86 -10.74 -6.31
C CYS A 84 -11.69 -10.48 -7.26
N PHE A 85 -11.02 -9.35 -7.12
CA PHE A 85 -9.78 -9.01 -7.82
C PHE A 85 -8.61 -9.27 -6.87
N PRO A 86 -7.82 -10.34 -7.06
CA PRO A 86 -6.60 -10.54 -6.29
C PRO A 86 -5.59 -9.45 -6.64
N VAL A 87 -4.92 -8.92 -5.62
CA VAL A 87 -3.89 -7.89 -5.78
C VAL A 87 -2.62 -8.37 -5.09
N THR A 88 -1.48 -8.23 -5.77
CA THR A 88 -0.17 -8.49 -5.19
C THR A 88 0.64 -7.20 -5.13
N PHE A 89 1.14 -6.86 -3.95
CA PHE A 89 2.07 -5.76 -3.71
C PHE A 89 3.45 -6.34 -3.47
N THR A 90 4.40 -6.04 -4.34
CA THR A 90 5.80 -6.45 -4.19
C THR A 90 6.64 -5.23 -3.85
N PRO A 91 7.17 -5.10 -2.62
CA PRO A 91 8.10 -4.03 -2.31
C PRO A 91 9.40 -4.26 -3.09
N VAL A 92 9.74 -3.33 -3.96
CA VAL A 92 10.97 -3.36 -4.77
C VAL A 92 12.12 -2.75 -3.99
N ALA A 93 11.84 -1.67 -3.25
CA ALA A 93 12.79 -1.02 -2.36
C ALA A 93 12.06 -0.32 -1.22
N VAL A 94 12.64 -0.39 -0.02
CA VAL A 94 12.15 0.27 1.19
C VAL A 94 13.25 1.21 1.65
N GLY A 95 12.94 2.48 1.90
CA GLY A 95 13.91 3.43 2.43
C GLY A 95 14.44 2.99 3.79
N GLU A 96 15.75 2.83 3.93
CA GLU A 96 16.38 2.52 5.21
C GLU A 96 16.26 3.72 6.15
N PHE A 97 15.62 3.51 7.31
CA PHE A 97 15.36 4.58 8.27
C PHE A 97 15.60 4.06 9.71
N PRO A 98 16.14 4.89 10.63
CA PRO A 98 16.56 4.42 11.96
C PRO A 98 15.40 4.10 12.91
N VAL A 99 14.16 4.38 12.51
CA VAL A 99 12.96 4.01 13.25
C VAL A 99 11.96 3.37 12.31
N ASP A 100 11.17 2.42 12.82
CA ASP A 100 10.13 1.80 12.03
C ASP A 100 9.02 2.81 11.72
N VAL A 101 8.46 2.71 10.52
CA VAL A 101 7.38 3.59 10.05
C VAL A 101 6.29 2.78 9.37
N THR A 102 5.13 3.39 9.19
CA THR A 102 4.04 2.83 8.39
C THR A 102 3.81 3.74 7.20
N VAL A 103 4.08 3.23 6.00
CA VAL A 103 3.78 3.96 4.76
C VAL A 103 2.30 3.89 4.43
N THR A 104 1.83 4.91 3.73
CA THR A 104 0.48 4.87 3.18
C THR A 104 0.42 3.83 2.07
N LEU A 105 -0.55 2.92 2.11
CA LEU A 105 -0.79 2.01 1.00
C LEU A 105 -1.56 2.72 -0.12
N PRO A 106 -1.34 2.36 -1.40
CA PRO A 106 -2.18 2.82 -2.49
C PRO A 106 -3.65 2.52 -2.23
N LYS A 107 -4.51 3.48 -2.55
CA LYS A 107 -5.96 3.28 -2.49
C LYS A 107 -6.38 2.39 -3.65
N LEU A 108 -7.08 1.31 -3.34
CA LEU A 108 -7.65 0.41 -4.33
C LEU A 108 -9.16 0.61 -4.41
N THR A 109 -9.68 0.83 -5.61
CA THR A 109 -11.12 1.07 -5.82
C THR A 109 -11.62 0.17 -6.95
N PRO A 110 -12.70 -0.62 -6.76
CA PRO A 110 -13.32 -1.30 -7.88
C PRO A 110 -14.00 -0.26 -8.78
N ILE A 111 -13.81 -0.39 -10.08
CA ILE A 111 -14.41 0.49 -11.08
C ILE A 111 -15.15 -0.33 -12.13
N ASP A 112 -16.00 0.34 -12.88
CA ASP A 112 -16.56 -0.12 -14.15
C ASP A 112 -16.11 0.82 -15.29
N ASP A 113 -16.50 0.52 -16.54
CA ASP A 113 -16.08 1.18 -17.79
C ASP A 113 -16.03 2.73 -17.75
N THR A 114 -16.74 3.38 -16.81
CA THR A 114 -16.75 4.84 -16.67
C THR A 114 -16.92 5.37 -15.23
N LEU A 115 -17.10 4.53 -14.20
CA LEU A 115 -17.53 4.97 -12.85
C LEU A 115 -17.00 4.08 -11.71
N THR A 116 -17.12 4.57 -10.47
CA THR A 116 -16.96 3.75 -9.26
C THR A 116 -17.99 2.62 -9.23
N ALA A 117 -17.51 1.39 -9.07
CA ALA A 117 -18.37 0.23 -8.93
C ALA A 117 -18.79 0.02 -7.47
N ASN A 118 -19.76 -0.86 -7.28
CA ASN A 118 -20.12 -1.41 -5.97
C ASN A 118 -18.87 -1.92 -5.24
N THR A 119 -18.71 -1.57 -3.97
CA THR A 119 -17.63 -2.08 -3.11
C THR A 119 -18.20 -3.04 -2.08
N ALA A 120 -17.51 -4.14 -1.83
CA ALA A 120 -17.81 -5.11 -0.77
C ALA A 120 -16.57 -5.35 0.09
N ASN A 121 -16.75 -5.99 1.26
CA ASN A 121 -15.63 -6.33 2.14
C ASN A 121 -14.64 -7.29 1.42
N PRO A 122 -13.36 -6.92 1.28
CA PRO A 122 -12.28 -7.78 0.77
C PRO A 122 -12.19 -9.16 1.44
N GLU A 123 -12.48 -9.24 2.74
CA GLU A 123 -12.37 -10.48 3.53
C GLU A 123 -13.29 -11.60 3.03
N TYR A 124 -14.36 -11.26 2.29
CA TYR A 124 -15.19 -12.27 1.66
C TYR A 124 -14.47 -13.04 0.54
N CYS A 125 -13.40 -12.47 -0.01
CA CYS A 125 -12.59 -13.08 -1.06
C CYS A 125 -11.42 -13.89 -0.49
N GLY A 126 -10.88 -13.46 0.65
CA GLY A 126 -9.84 -14.18 1.38
C GLY A 126 -9.16 -13.30 2.43
N GLU A 127 -8.23 -13.89 3.16
CA GLU A 127 -7.37 -13.15 4.09
C GLU A 127 -6.39 -12.26 3.31
N SER A 128 -6.10 -11.09 3.87
CA SER A 128 -5.12 -10.15 3.34
C SER A 128 -3.89 -10.14 4.24
N THR A 129 -2.71 -10.16 3.64
CA THR A 129 -1.42 -9.98 4.33
C THR A 129 -0.85 -8.58 4.14
N LEU A 130 -1.57 -7.71 3.41
CA LEU A 130 -1.13 -6.38 3.06
C LEU A 130 -0.96 -5.48 4.31
N THR A 131 0.22 -4.88 4.45
CA THR A 131 0.60 -3.95 5.52
C THR A 131 1.50 -2.85 4.97
N GLY A 132 1.40 -1.64 5.53
CA GLY A 132 2.33 -0.54 5.25
C GLY A 132 3.51 -0.48 6.21
N TYR A 133 3.58 -1.35 7.22
CA TYR A 133 4.62 -1.31 8.24
C TYR A 133 5.96 -1.78 7.65
N THR A 134 6.97 -0.89 7.60
CA THR A 134 8.20 -1.11 6.84
C THR A 134 8.99 -2.37 7.22
N PRO A 135 9.08 -2.79 8.51
CA PRO A 135 9.76 -4.04 8.86
C PRO A 135 9.09 -5.31 8.32
N ASP A 136 7.80 -5.27 8.02
CA ASP A 136 7.06 -6.43 7.48
C ASP A 136 7.22 -6.54 5.95
N LEU A 137 7.83 -5.56 5.29
CA LEU A 137 7.96 -5.47 3.82
C LEU A 137 9.13 -6.30 3.29
N THR A 138 9.12 -7.61 3.57
CA THR A 138 10.21 -8.53 3.22
C THR A 138 9.96 -9.38 1.97
N GLY A 139 8.77 -9.26 1.37
CA GLY A 139 8.38 -10.01 0.17
C GLY A 139 6.99 -9.62 -0.33
N PRO A 140 6.46 -10.34 -1.34
CA PRO A 140 5.13 -10.08 -1.88
C PRO A 140 4.04 -10.22 -0.81
N GLN A 141 3.11 -9.28 -0.84
CA GLN A 141 1.93 -9.26 0.02
C GLN A 141 0.67 -9.33 -0.83
N HIS A 142 -0.34 -10.00 -0.31
CA HIS A 142 -1.55 -10.28 -1.06
C HIS A 142 -2.76 -9.63 -0.40
N GLY A 143 -3.66 -9.12 -1.23
CA GLY A 143 -4.94 -8.57 -0.82
C GLY A 143 -6.00 -8.77 -1.89
N PHE A 144 -7.16 -8.18 -1.65
CA PHE A 144 -8.28 -8.26 -2.57
C PHE A 144 -8.97 -6.91 -2.70
N VAL A 145 -9.42 -6.61 -3.91
CA VAL A 145 -10.50 -5.63 -4.14
C VAL A 145 -11.76 -6.41 -4.43
N THR A 146 -12.87 -6.03 -3.82
CA THR A 146 -14.12 -6.78 -3.97
C THR A 146 -15.24 -5.88 -4.42
N SER A 147 -15.90 -6.30 -5.49
CA SER A 147 -17.18 -5.76 -5.93
C SER A 147 -18.29 -6.79 -5.74
N TRP A 148 -19.54 -6.37 -5.83
CA TRP A 148 -20.69 -7.23 -5.62
C TRP A 148 -21.79 -6.99 -6.67
N SER A 149 -22.61 -8.03 -6.86
CA SER A 149 -23.88 -7.94 -7.59
C SER A 149 -25.01 -8.57 -6.79
N GLY A 150 -26.14 -7.86 -6.71
CA GLY A 150 -27.36 -8.30 -6.01
C GLY A 150 -28.39 -8.88 -6.95
N THR A 151 -29.52 -9.34 -6.40
CA THR A 151 -30.65 -9.86 -7.18
C THR A 151 -31.73 -8.80 -7.45
N ALA A 152 -32.16 -8.08 -6.40
CA ALA A 152 -33.21 -7.07 -6.47
C ALA A 152 -32.69 -5.70 -6.93
N ASP A 153 -31.52 -5.30 -6.41
CA ASP A 153 -30.70 -4.22 -6.95
C ASP A 153 -29.37 -4.84 -7.36
N ARG A 154 -29.05 -4.77 -8.65
CA ARG A 154 -27.80 -5.35 -9.16
C ARG A 154 -26.60 -4.45 -8.88
N GLY A 155 -26.84 -3.14 -8.68
CA GLY A 155 -25.84 -2.08 -8.71
C GLY A 155 -24.87 -2.16 -9.89
N VAL A 156 -23.74 -1.49 -9.78
CA VAL A 156 -22.68 -1.48 -10.81
C VAL A 156 -21.59 -2.47 -10.41
N VAL A 157 -21.45 -3.55 -11.16
CA VAL A 157 -20.46 -4.59 -10.89
C VAL A 157 -19.10 -4.14 -11.38
N GLY A 158 -18.08 -4.27 -10.54
CA GLY A 158 -16.72 -3.93 -10.92
C GLY A 158 -16.22 -4.82 -12.05
N THR A 159 -15.65 -4.20 -13.08
CA THR A 159 -14.99 -4.83 -14.22
C THR A 159 -13.50 -4.47 -14.27
N GLY A 160 -13.06 -3.52 -13.42
CA GLY A 160 -11.69 -3.05 -13.29
C GLY A 160 -11.31 -2.67 -11.86
N VAL A 161 -10.04 -2.33 -11.67
CA VAL A 161 -9.50 -1.79 -10.42
C VAL A 161 -8.70 -0.52 -10.72
N GLU A 162 -8.98 0.54 -9.99
CA GLU A 162 -8.15 1.73 -9.92
C GLU A 162 -7.20 1.63 -8.72
N VAL A 163 -5.92 1.91 -8.98
CA VAL A 163 -4.85 2.03 -7.99
C VAL A 163 -4.41 3.48 -7.96
N SER A 164 -4.64 4.17 -6.84
CA SER A 164 -4.32 5.59 -6.70
C SER A 164 -3.33 5.81 -5.56
N THR A 165 -2.27 6.55 -5.84
CA THR A 165 -1.33 7.10 -4.86
C THR A 165 -1.47 8.63 -4.81
N ARG A 166 -0.58 9.29 -4.08
CA ARG A 166 -0.50 10.76 -4.08
C ARG A 166 -0.21 11.33 -5.48
N ASP A 167 0.60 10.63 -6.26
CA ASP A 167 1.24 11.19 -7.46
C ASP A 167 0.72 10.58 -8.77
N ALA A 168 0.01 9.45 -8.70
CA ALA A 168 -0.50 8.77 -9.88
C ALA A 168 -1.77 7.97 -9.61
N THR A 169 -2.60 7.88 -10.63
CA THR A 169 -3.71 6.94 -10.74
C THR A 169 -3.47 6.02 -11.92
N VAL A 170 -3.52 4.71 -11.69
CA VAL A 170 -3.34 3.66 -12.69
C VAL A 170 -4.56 2.73 -12.65
N THR A 171 -5.03 2.29 -13.81
CA THR A 171 -6.22 1.46 -13.93
C THR A 171 -5.88 0.08 -14.50
N PHE A 172 -6.51 -0.97 -13.98
CA PHE A 172 -6.43 -2.34 -14.49
C PHE A 172 -7.80 -2.79 -15.00
N THR A 173 -7.88 -3.18 -16.27
CA THR A 173 -9.11 -3.69 -16.92
C THR A 173 -8.80 -4.91 -17.80
N SER A 174 -9.84 -5.56 -18.30
CA SER A 174 -9.65 -6.49 -19.43
C SER A 174 -9.29 -5.67 -20.69
N PRO A 175 -8.47 -6.22 -21.59
CA PRO A 175 -8.16 -5.60 -22.88
C PRO A 175 -9.38 -5.56 -23.83
#